data_AF-A0A2D0HPX3-F1
#
_entry.id   AF-A0A2D0HPX3-F1
#
_cell.length_a   1.000
_cell.length_b   1.000
_cell.length_c   1.000
_cell.angle_alpha   90.00
_cell.angle_beta   90.00
_cell.angle_gamma   90.00
#
_symmetry.space_group_name_H-M   'P 1'
#
loop_
_entity.id
_entity.type
_entity.pdbx_description
1 polymer ?
#
loop_
_entity_poly.entity_id
_entity_poly.type
_entity_poly.pdbx_seq_one_letter_code
_entity_poly.pdbx_strand_id
1 'polypeptide(L)'
;MPNNFALGNGKPWSRRQLLKLGLAGAGITGTAGLWQMLNLPSKSIVKVPPFNRSAPDDVTNPMKMLRDFDYGTVKQENGRTIREFQLTAGSSIIKLNSAVSYNIWDLNGRIPGPTLRAKQGDRIRVLFLNNAGHSHSLHFHGVHPAEMDGVRPISNGNATIYEFDAEPYGVHLYHCHIEPVTRHIAKGLYGMFIIDPPTPRPPADEIVLVMSGYDVNDDSHNDYYAFNGLPHYYMHNPIQIYKDQLIRLYVLNIIEYDPAVTFHLHANFFDVYRYGMTMTPSEKADVITMGVAERHILEFAFRYPGKYMFHPHQDAIAENGCMGQFEVLTESNSQNPAKSS
;
A
#
# COMPACT_ATOMS: atom_id res chain seq x y z
N MET A 1 -30.97 2.36 80.10
CA MET A 1 -30.66 3.44 81.08
C MET A 1 -29.92 2.82 82.25
N PRO A 2 -28.98 3.53 82.92
CA PRO A 2 -28.66 4.97 82.91
C PRO A 2 -27.31 5.27 82.22
N ASN A 3 -27.00 6.41 81.58
CA ASN A 3 -27.13 7.88 81.77
C ASN A 3 -25.86 8.59 82.31
N ASN A 4 -25.21 9.29 81.35
CA ASN A 4 -24.66 10.66 81.35
C ASN A 4 -23.39 11.10 82.11
N PHE A 5 -22.58 11.86 81.32
CA PHE A 5 -21.86 13.15 81.54
C PHE A 5 -20.38 13.05 81.07
N ALA A 6 -19.78 13.97 80.31
CA ALA A 6 -20.14 15.32 79.84
C ALA A 6 -19.35 15.70 78.55
N LEU A 7 -19.91 16.62 77.77
CA LEU A 7 -19.34 17.26 76.59
C LEU A 7 -18.40 18.42 76.97
N GLY A 8 -17.21 18.46 76.34
CA GLY A 8 -16.29 19.61 76.36
C GLY A 8 -16.27 20.33 75.00
N ASN A 9 -16.52 21.63 75.03
CA ASN A 9 -16.64 22.55 73.90
C ASN A 9 -15.36 22.71 73.05
N GLY A 10 -15.45 22.45 71.74
CA GLY A 10 -14.48 22.91 70.74
C GLY A 10 -15.15 23.84 69.72
N LYS A 11 -14.73 25.10 69.66
CA LYS A 11 -15.23 26.11 68.69
C LYS A 11 -15.02 25.64 67.24
N PRO A 12 -16.02 25.76 66.34
CA PRO A 12 -15.79 25.52 64.92
C PRO A 12 -14.92 26.64 64.32
N TRP A 13 -13.97 26.25 63.47
CA TRP A 13 -13.09 27.16 62.75
C TRP A 13 -13.87 28.14 61.87
N SER A 14 -13.42 29.40 61.83
CA SER A 14 -14.04 30.42 60.99
C SER A 14 -13.65 30.21 59.52
N ARG A 15 -14.56 30.56 58.60
CA ARG A 15 -14.39 30.45 57.13
C ARG A 15 -13.10 31.10 56.59
N ARG A 16 -12.47 32.01 57.33
CA ARG A 16 -11.17 32.63 56.97
C ARG A 16 -9.95 31.73 57.20
N GLN A 17 -10.03 30.72 58.07
CA GLN A 17 -8.93 29.76 58.30
C GLN A 17 -8.89 28.66 57.22
N LEU A 18 -10.05 28.26 56.68
CA LEU A 18 -10.13 27.31 55.56
C LEU A 18 -9.58 27.88 54.24
N LEU A 19 -9.71 29.20 54.01
CA LEU A 19 -9.18 29.87 52.82
C LEU A 19 -7.65 30.03 52.81
N LYS A 20 -6.97 30.03 53.96
CA LYS A 20 -5.51 30.06 54.02
C LYS A 20 -4.85 28.70 53.76
N LEU A 21 -5.56 27.60 53.97
CA LEU A 21 -5.11 26.25 53.62
C LEU A 21 -5.34 25.92 52.13
N GLY A 22 -6.30 26.58 51.47
CA GLY A 22 -6.61 26.36 50.05
C GLY A 22 -5.58 26.89 49.05
N LEU A 23 -4.69 27.81 49.45
CA LEU A 23 -3.67 28.40 48.57
C LEU A 23 -2.28 27.75 48.68
N ALA A 24 -2.05 26.87 49.66
CA ALA A 24 -0.78 26.14 49.81
C ALA A 24 -0.83 24.69 49.29
N GLY A 25 -2.02 24.17 48.95
CA GLY A 25 -2.21 22.77 48.51
C GLY A 25 -2.48 22.56 47.02
N ALA A 26 -2.56 23.62 46.21
CA ALA A 26 -2.95 23.56 44.80
C ALA A 26 -1.76 23.72 43.82
N GLY A 27 -0.54 23.43 44.25
CA GLY A 27 0.68 23.66 43.46
C GLY A 27 1.26 22.45 42.71
N ILE A 28 0.86 21.22 43.03
CA ILE A 28 1.57 20.01 42.54
C ILE A 28 0.67 18.99 41.83
N THR A 29 -0.65 19.02 42.03
CA THR A 29 -1.56 18.03 41.42
C THR A 29 -2.13 18.43 40.06
N GLY A 30 -1.97 19.70 39.63
CA GLY A 30 -2.43 20.17 38.33
C GLY A 30 -1.43 19.96 37.17
N THR A 31 -0.13 19.90 37.47
CA THR A 31 0.90 19.85 36.43
C THR A 31 1.02 18.47 35.80
N ALA A 32 0.92 17.38 36.58
CA ALA A 32 1.01 16.02 36.04
C ALA A 32 -0.15 15.68 35.09
N GLY A 33 -1.38 16.09 35.43
CA GLY A 33 -2.56 15.90 34.59
C GLY A 33 -2.53 16.74 33.31
N LEU A 34 -2.05 17.99 33.40
CA LEU A 34 -1.84 18.82 32.21
C LEU A 34 -0.70 18.30 31.32
N TRP A 35 0.40 17.81 31.90
CA TRP A 35 1.52 17.27 31.13
C TRP A 35 1.13 16.00 30.36
N GLN A 36 0.26 15.18 30.94
CA GLN A 36 -0.25 13.96 30.33
C GLN A 36 -1.32 14.22 29.25
N MET A 37 -2.08 15.33 29.35
CA MET A 37 -2.95 15.83 28.27
C MET A 37 -2.17 16.52 27.14
N LEU A 38 -1.07 17.21 27.45
CA LEU A 38 -0.19 17.87 26.46
C LEU A 38 0.69 16.86 25.68
N ASN A 39 0.90 15.66 26.22
CA ASN A 39 1.64 14.56 25.59
C ASN A 39 0.73 13.46 25.02
N LEU A 40 -0.57 13.73 24.82
CA LEU A 40 -1.33 12.90 23.88
C LEU A 40 -0.64 13.03 22.52
N PRO A 41 -0.09 11.96 21.94
CA PRO A 41 0.46 12.04 20.59
C PRO A 41 -0.66 12.57 19.72
N SER A 42 -0.47 13.78 19.19
CA SER A 42 -1.30 14.30 18.11
C SER A 42 -1.39 13.17 17.10
N LYS A 43 -2.59 12.64 16.85
CA LYS A 43 -2.79 11.67 15.77
C LYS A 43 -2.32 12.40 14.52
N SER A 44 -1.09 12.10 14.09
CA SER A 44 -0.51 12.67 12.89
C SER A 44 -1.50 12.36 11.77
N ILE A 45 -2.15 13.40 11.27
CA ILE A 45 -3.07 13.28 10.15
C ILE A 45 -2.15 13.09 8.94
N VAL A 46 -2.13 11.88 8.39
CA VAL A 46 -1.45 11.61 7.12
C VAL A 46 -2.14 12.46 6.04
N LYS A 47 -1.36 13.29 5.36
CA LYS A 47 -1.83 14.14 4.27
C LYS A 47 -1.46 13.48 2.93
N VAL A 48 -2.42 13.35 2.03
CA VAL A 48 -2.16 12.92 0.65
C VAL A 48 -2.28 14.15 -0.25
N PRO A 49 -1.25 14.49 -1.06
CA PRO A 49 -1.36 15.58 -2.02
C PRO A 49 -2.55 15.38 -2.96
N PRO A 50 -3.31 16.45 -3.28
CA PRO A 50 -4.45 16.32 -4.17
C PRO A 50 -3.98 15.95 -5.58
N PHE A 51 -4.51 14.87 -6.13
CA PHE A 51 -4.33 14.53 -7.54
C PHE A 51 -5.57 14.93 -8.33
N ASN A 52 -5.37 15.57 -9.48
CA ASN A 52 -6.47 16.02 -10.32
C ASN A 52 -7.12 14.81 -11.03
N ARG A 53 -8.26 14.34 -10.49
CA ARG A 53 -9.02 13.20 -11.02
C ARG A 53 -9.79 13.50 -12.32
N SER A 54 -9.75 14.73 -12.84
CA SER A 54 -10.58 15.18 -13.97
C SER A 54 -10.08 14.73 -15.36
N ALA A 55 -8.97 14.01 -15.45
CA ALA A 55 -8.66 13.22 -16.65
C ALA A 55 -9.72 12.10 -16.81
N PRO A 56 -10.02 11.64 -18.04
CA PRO A 56 -11.01 10.59 -18.29
C PRO A 56 -10.86 9.39 -17.34
N ASP A 57 -11.93 8.62 -17.13
CA ASP A 57 -11.94 7.35 -16.40
C ASP A 57 -11.13 6.26 -17.12
N ASP A 58 -9.86 6.56 -17.34
CA ASP A 58 -8.85 5.63 -17.78
C ASP A 58 -8.39 4.86 -16.56
N VAL A 59 -8.96 3.67 -16.41
CA VAL A 59 -8.58 2.68 -15.39
C VAL A 59 -7.12 2.24 -15.53
N THR A 60 -6.45 2.55 -16.64
CA THR A 60 -5.02 2.28 -16.88
C THR A 60 -4.08 3.39 -16.38
N ASN A 61 -4.60 4.49 -15.83
CA ASN A 61 -3.78 5.60 -15.35
C ASN A 61 -2.95 5.22 -14.09
N PRO A 62 -1.61 5.18 -14.16
CA PRO A 62 -0.77 4.75 -13.04
C PRO A 62 -0.90 5.63 -11.78
N MET A 63 -1.21 6.93 -11.91
CA MET A 63 -1.40 7.80 -10.75
C MET A 63 -2.69 7.50 -9.98
N LYS A 64 -3.73 6.97 -10.66
CA LYS A 64 -4.93 6.45 -9.98
C LYS A 64 -4.57 5.19 -9.19
N MET A 65 -3.81 4.27 -9.79
CA MET A 65 -3.42 2.99 -9.18
C MET A 65 -2.58 3.14 -7.92
N LEU A 66 -1.75 4.19 -7.87
CA LEU A 66 -0.73 4.41 -6.86
C LEU A 66 -1.24 4.29 -5.42
N ARG A 67 -2.47 4.75 -5.15
CA ARG A 67 -3.11 4.75 -3.81
C ARG A 67 -4.50 4.13 -3.82
N ASP A 68 -4.78 3.32 -4.85
CA ASP A 68 -6.06 2.66 -5.02
C ASP A 68 -6.00 1.24 -4.43
N PHE A 69 -6.61 1.10 -3.25
CA PHE A 69 -6.72 -0.15 -2.52
C PHE A 69 -8.16 -0.63 -2.57
N ASP A 70 -8.36 -1.79 -3.16
CA ASP A 70 -9.65 -2.47 -3.13
C ASP A 70 -9.80 -3.17 -1.76
N TYR A 71 -10.71 -2.67 -0.93
CA TYR A 71 -11.04 -3.28 0.35
C TYR A 71 -12.14 -4.35 0.23
N GLY A 72 -12.69 -4.57 -0.97
CA GLY A 72 -13.76 -5.52 -1.21
C GLY A 72 -15.06 -5.18 -0.47
N THR A 73 -16.04 -6.07 -0.63
CA THR A 73 -17.31 -5.99 0.12
C THR A 73 -17.22 -6.87 1.35
N VAL A 74 -17.53 -6.30 2.51
CA VAL A 74 -17.54 -7.05 3.78
C VAL A 74 -18.93 -7.66 4.02
N LYS A 75 -18.97 -8.97 4.25
CA LYS A 75 -20.16 -9.75 4.59
C LYS A 75 -19.94 -10.49 5.91
N GLN A 76 -21.03 -10.88 6.56
CA GLN A 76 -21.02 -11.74 7.74
C GLN A 76 -21.75 -13.04 7.40
N GLU A 77 -21.06 -14.18 7.48
CA GLU A 77 -21.66 -15.51 7.28
C GLU A 77 -21.18 -16.43 8.40
N ASN A 78 -22.11 -17.11 9.08
CA ASN A 78 -21.81 -18.07 10.16
C ASN A 78 -20.87 -17.53 11.25
N GLY A 79 -20.98 -16.25 11.59
CA GLY A 79 -20.13 -15.59 12.60
C GLY A 79 -18.71 -15.24 12.11
N ARG A 80 -18.43 -15.40 10.81
CA ARG A 80 -17.15 -15.08 10.19
C ARG A 80 -17.28 -13.85 9.27
N THR A 81 -16.27 -12.98 9.34
CA THR A 81 -16.14 -11.88 8.39
C THR A 81 -15.62 -12.42 7.07
N ILE A 82 -16.39 -12.23 6.00
CA ILE A 82 -16.00 -12.52 4.63
C ILE A 82 -15.71 -11.21 3.92
N ARG A 83 -14.56 -11.15 3.27
CA ARG A 83 -14.18 -10.06 2.37
C ARG A 83 -14.23 -10.58 0.95
N GLU A 84 -15.20 -10.08 0.20
CA GLU A 84 -15.46 -10.50 -1.17
C GLU A 84 -14.87 -9.51 -2.17
N PHE A 85 -14.14 -10.03 -3.15
CA PHE A 85 -13.57 -9.30 -4.28
C PHE A 85 -14.13 -9.84 -5.60
N GLN A 86 -14.17 -8.97 -6.61
CA GLN A 86 -14.59 -9.35 -7.95
C GLN A 86 -13.47 -9.02 -8.94
N LEU A 87 -12.98 -10.05 -9.62
CA LEU A 87 -11.94 -9.92 -10.62
C LEU A 87 -12.42 -10.53 -11.94
N THR A 88 -12.32 -9.76 -13.01
CA THR A 88 -12.63 -10.20 -14.36
C THR A 88 -11.36 -10.15 -15.19
N ALA A 89 -10.94 -11.29 -15.74
CA ALA A 89 -9.88 -11.29 -16.74
C ALA A 89 -10.43 -10.82 -18.09
N GLY A 90 -9.74 -9.87 -18.71
CA GLY A 90 -10.10 -9.29 -20.00
C GLY A 90 -8.89 -9.17 -20.94
N SER A 91 -9.09 -8.47 -22.04
CA SER A 91 -7.98 -8.02 -22.89
C SER A 91 -8.22 -6.58 -23.31
N SER A 92 -7.15 -5.79 -23.23
CA SER A 92 -7.17 -4.35 -23.51
C SER A 92 -5.91 -3.95 -24.26
N ILE A 93 -5.94 -2.81 -24.94
CA ILE A 93 -4.76 -2.26 -25.61
C ILE A 93 -4.26 -1.06 -24.81
N ILE A 94 -2.99 -1.07 -24.44
CA ILE A 94 -2.28 0.08 -23.89
C ILE A 94 -1.28 0.63 -24.90
N LYS A 95 -0.93 1.91 -24.77
CA LYS A 95 0.17 2.53 -25.53
C LYS A 95 1.40 2.59 -24.64
N LEU A 96 2.42 1.79 -24.96
CA LEU A 96 3.69 1.81 -24.24
C LEU A 96 4.47 3.10 -24.54
N ASN A 97 4.33 3.61 -25.77
CA ASN A 97 4.81 4.94 -26.17
C ASN A 97 3.98 5.45 -27.37
N SER A 98 4.45 6.50 -28.06
CA SER A 98 3.74 7.10 -29.21
C SER A 98 3.64 6.18 -30.43
N ALA A 99 4.52 5.19 -30.57
CA ALA A 99 4.61 4.28 -31.71
C ALA A 99 4.19 2.84 -31.39
N VAL A 100 4.33 2.39 -30.14
CA VAL A 100 4.12 1.00 -29.73
C VAL A 100 2.83 0.87 -28.93
N SER A 101 1.92 0.05 -29.44
CA SER A 101 0.74 -0.42 -28.72
C SER A 101 0.93 -1.88 -28.30
N TYR A 102 0.40 -2.25 -27.14
CA TYR A 102 0.55 -3.57 -26.57
C TYR A 102 -0.81 -4.14 -26.14
N ASN A 103 -1.10 -5.37 -26.56
CA ASN A 103 -2.27 -6.10 -26.11
C ASN A 103 -1.97 -6.76 -24.76
N ILE A 104 -2.61 -6.26 -23.71
CA ILE A 104 -2.51 -6.80 -22.35
C ILE A 104 -3.64 -7.78 -22.08
N TRP A 105 -3.35 -8.75 -21.22
CA TRP A 105 -4.36 -9.55 -20.54
C TRP A 105 -4.58 -8.92 -19.18
N ASP A 106 -5.70 -8.22 -19.05
CA ASP A 106 -5.95 -7.33 -17.93
C ASP A 106 -6.82 -8.00 -16.85
N LEU A 107 -6.83 -7.36 -15.68
CA LEU A 107 -7.76 -7.66 -14.61
C LEU A 107 -8.57 -6.40 -14.32
N ASN A 108 -9.88 -6.46 -14.52
CA ASN A 108 -10.79 -5.33 -14.41
C ASN A 108 -10.42 -4.14 -15.32
N GLY A 109 -9.93 -4.40 -16.54
CA GLY A 109 -9.60 -3.38 -17.53
C GLY A 109 -8.27 -2.64 -17.28
N ARG A 110 -7.41 -3.13 -16.38
CA ARG A 110 -6.16 -2.46 -16.01
C ARG A 110 -4.98 -3.40 -15.77
N ILE A 111 -3.78 -2.82 -15.82
CA ILE A 111 -2.48 -3.45 -15.53
C ILE A 111 -1.63 -2.51 -14.66
N PRO A 112 -1.14 -2.94 -13.48
CA PRO A 112 -1.52 -4.15 -12.75
C PRO A 112 -3.02 -4.20 -12.45
N GLY A 113 -3.49 -5.40 -12.13
CA GLY A 113 -4.81 -5.62 -11.53
C GLY A 113 -4.99 -4.87 -10.20
N PRO A 114 -6.21 -4.84 -9.65
CA PRO A 114 -6.50 -4.17 -8.39
C PRO A 114 -5.58 -4.60 -7.24
N THR A 115 -5.16 -3.65 -6.40
CA THR A 115 -4.46 -3.99 -5.15
C THR A 115 -5.50 -4.40 -4.12
N LEU A 116 -5.63 -5.70 -3.86
CA LEU A 116 -6.57 -6.23 -2.90
C LEU A 116 -6.02 -6.02 -1.49
N ARG A 117 -6.85 -5.55 -0.55
CA ARG A 117 -6.45 -5.33 0.84
C ARG A 117 -7.43 -5.94 1.83
N ALA A 118 -6.92 -6.79 2.70
CA ALA A 118 -7.67 -7.47 3.74
C ALA A 118 -6.99 -7.31 5.10
N LYS A 119 -7.66 -7.75 6.17
CA LYS A 119 -7.06 -7.88 7.50
C LYS A 119 -6.77 -9.34 7.77
N GLN A 120 -5.70 -9.62 8.52
CA GLN A 120 -5.42 -10.99 8.92
C GLN A 120 -6.63 -11.61 9.64
N GLY A 121 -6.97 -12.83 9.24
CA GLY A 121 -8.10 -13.60 9.76
C GLY A 121 -9.43 -13.39 9.03
N ASP A 122 -9.55 -12.40 8.14
CA ASP A 122 -10.67 -12.30 7.20
C ASP A 122 -10.75 -13.59 6.35
N ARG A 123 -11.97 -14.06 6.05
CA ARG A 123 -12.17 -15.05 5.00
C ARG A 123 -12.20 -14.33 3.66
N ILE A 124 -11.26 -14.64 2.78
CA ILE A 124 -11.23 -14.10 1.43
C ILE A 124 -12.18 -14.91 0.55
N ARG A 125 -12.96 -14.22 -0.28
CA ARG A 125 -13.74 -14.79 -1.38
C ARG A 125 -13.48 -13.99 -2.64
N VAL A 126 -12.85 -14.58 -3.64
CA VAL A 126 -12.62 -13.92 -4.94
C VAL A 126 -13.54 -14.55 -5.96
N LEU A 127 -14.49 -13.77 -6.45
CA LEU A 127 -15.32 -14.14 -7.60
C LEU A 127 -14.52 -13.81 -8.86
N PHE A 128 -13.98 -14.84 -9.51
CA PHE A 128 -13.18 -14.69 -10.72
C PHE A 128 -14.00 -15.06 -11.96
N LEU A 129 -14.18 -14.12 -12.88
CA LEU A 129 -14.78 -14.34 -14.19
C LEU A 129 -13.69 -14.26 -15.26
N ASN A 130 -13.60 -15.26 -16.13
CA ASN A 130 -12.70 -15.18 -17.27
C ASN A 130 -13.45 -14.74 -18.54
N ASN A 131 -13.11 -13.58 -19.09
CA ASN A 131 -13.67 -13.03 -20.32
C ASN A 131 -12.60 -12.59 -21.35
N ALA A 132 -11.38 -13.15 -21.26
CA ALA A 132 -10.23 -12.72 -22.05
C ALA A 132 -10.00 -13.53 -23.35
N GLY A 133 -10.90 -14.47 -23.69
CA GLY A 133 -10.79 -15.30 -24.89
C GLY A 133 -9.84 -16.51 -24.77
N HIS A 134 -8.96 -16.54 -23.77
CA HIS A 134 -8.07 -17.67 -23.44
C HIS A 134 -8.43 -18.28 -22.08
N SER A 135 -7.82 -19.41 -21.71
CA SER A 135 -7.97 -19.94 -20.35
C SER A 135 -7.07 -19.18 -19.38
N HIS A 136 -7.62 -18.79 -18.24
CA HIS A 136 -6.91 -18.09 -17.18
C HIS A 136 -7.28 -18.67 -15.81
N SER A 137 -6.52 -18.28 -14.82
CA SER A 137 -6.74 -18.59 -13.41
C SER A 137 -6.14 -17.49 -12.55
N LEU A 138 -6.32 -17.56 -11.23
CA LEU A 138 -5.59 -16.74 -10.28
C LEU A 138 -4.96 -17.63 -9.21
N HIS A 139 -3.63 -17.66 -9.17
CA HIS A 139 -2.82 -18.19 -8.09
C HIS A 139 -2.48 -17.06 -7.12
N PHE A 140 -2.72 -17.28 -5.82
CA PHE A 140 -2.44 -16.30 -4.77
C PHE A 140 -1.18 -16.72 -4.02
N HIS A 141 -0.27 -15.78 -3.78
CA HIS A 141 0.79 -16.01 -2.81
C HIS A 141 0.19 -15.84 -1.42
N GLY A 142 0.15 -16.92 -0.64
CA GLY A 142 -0.48 -16.96 0.68
C GLY A 142 -0.72 -18.39 1.13
N VAL A 143 -1.43 -18.58 2.24
CA VAL A 143 -1.82 -19.92 2.69
C VAL A 143 -3.23 -20.22 2.23
N HIS A 144 -3.39 -21.29 1.45
CA HIS A 144 -4.69 -21.77 1.00
C HIS A 144 -4.68 -23.28 0.72
N PRO A 145 -5.85 -23.95 0.72
CA PRO A 145 -5.98 -25.33 0.27
C PRO A 145 -5.55 -25.50 -1.20
N ALA A 146 -5.10 -26.70 -1.58
CA ALA A 146 -4.66 -27.00 -2.95
C ALA A 146 -5.79 -26.80 -3.98
N GLU A 147 -7.05 -26.95 -3.58
CA GLU A 147 -8.21 -26.73 -4.44
C GLU A 147 -8.36 -25.27 -4.86
N MET A 148 -7.81 -24.35 -4.06
CA MET A 148 -7.89 -22.89 -4.23
C MET A 148 -6.59 -22.30 -4.78
N ASP A 149 -5.62 -23.15 -5.15
CA ASP A 149 -4.27 -22.75 -5.59
C ASP A 149 -4.24 -22.06 -6.97
N GLY A 150 -5.30 -22.20 -7.76
CA GLY A 150 -5.38 -21.50 -9.06
C GLY A 150 -4.54 -22.11 -10.17
N VAL A 151 -4.09 -23.36 -10.05
CA VAL A 151 -3.35 -24.07 -11.11
C VAL A 151 -4.26 -24.73 -12.17
N ARG A 152 -5.59 -24.73 -11.94
CA ARG A 152 -6.56 -25.29 -12.90
C ARG A 152 -7.08 -24.22 -13.85
N PRO A 153 -7.17 -24.48 -15.16
CA PRO A 153 -7.68 -23.53 -16.13
C PRO A 153 -9.17 -23.27 -15.95
N ILE A 154 -9.54 -22.00 -15.94
CA ILE A 154 -10.92 -21.54 -16.10
C ILE A 154 -11.06 -21.09 -17.55
N SER A 155 -11.90 -21.76 -18.33
CA SER A 155 -12.09 -21.42 -19.74
C SER A 155 -12.80 -20.07 -19.90
N ASN A 156 -12.65 -19.46 -21.07
CA ASN A 156 -13.36 -18.22 -21.41
C ASN A 156 -14.88 -18.36 -21.22
N GLY A 157 -15.51 -17.33 -20.67
CA GLY A 157 -16.94 -17.26 -20.35
C GLY A 157 -17.35 -17.92 -19.03
N ASN A 158 -16.43 -18.61 -18.34
CA ASN A 158 -16.70 -19.28 -17.08
C ASN A 158 -16.17 -18.52 -15.87
N ALA A 159 -16.77 -18.78 -14.71
CA ALA A 159 -16.38 -18.22 -13.44
C ALA A 159 -15.99 -19.31 -12.44
N THR A 160 -15.16 -18.93 -11.47
CA THR A 160 -14.83 -19.73 -10.29
C THR A 160 -14.80 -18.85 -9.05
N ILE A 161 -14.79 -19.50 -7.88
CA ILE A 161 -14.64 -18.83 -6.59
C ILE A 161 -13.38 -19.36 -5.92
N TYR A 162 -12.47 -18.47 -5.57
CA TYR A 162 -11.35 -18.78 -4.69
C TYR A 162 -11.72 -18.39 -3.25
N GLU A 163 -11.57 -19.31 -2.31
CA GLU A 163 -11.81 -19.00 -0.90
C GLU A 163 -10.72 -19.54 0.02
N PHE A 164 -10.12 -18.65 0.79
CA PHE A 164 -9.05 -18.97 1.72
C PHE A 164 -8.99 -17.94 2.84
N ASP A 165 -8.16 -18.21 3.85
CA ASP A 165 -8.04 -17.32 5.00
C ASP A 165 -6.92 -16.30 4.73
N ALA A 166 -7.14 -15.05 5.12
CA ALA A 166 -6.14 -14.01 4.96
C ALA A 166 -5.00 -14.22 5.96
N GLU A 167 -4.01 -15.05 5.60
CA GLU A 167 -2.81 -15.29 6.39
C GLU A 167 -1.59 -15.74 5.54
N PRO A 168 -0.35 -15.44 6.01
CA PRO A 168 -0.01 -14.54 7.10
C PRO A 168 -0.21 -13.05 6.71
N TYR A 169 -0.24 -12.13 7.68
CA TYR A 169 -0.16 -10.70 7.38
C TYR A 169 1.11 -10.37 6.61
N GLY A 170 1.03 -9.40 5.70
CA GLY A 170 2.17 -8.99 4.88
C GLY A 170 1.75 -8.44 3.53
N VAL A 171 2.73 -8.36 2.64
CA VAL A 171 2.55 -7.99 1.24
C VAL A 171 2.72 -9.25 0.42
N HIS A 172 1.73 -9.54 -0.39
CA HIS A 172 1.65 -10.69 -1.27
C HIS A 172 1.21 -10.24 -2.64
N LEU A 173 0.94 -11.20 -3.50
CA LEU A 173 0.52 -10.97 -4.88
C LEU A 173 -0.43 -12.07 -5.30
N TYR A 174 -1.03 -11.87 -6.45
CA TYR A 174 -1.76 -12.89 -7.18
C TYR A 174 -1.44 -12.75 -8.66
N HIS A 175 -1.46 -13.85 -9.39
CA HIS A 175 -1.20 -13.85 -10.83
C HIS A 175 -1.81 -15.07 -11.51
N CYS A 176 -1.91 -15.05 -12.85
CA CYS A 176 -2.33 -16.21 -13.60
C CYS A 176 -1.28 -17.34 -13.55
N HIS A 177 -1.74 -18.59 -13.55
CA HIS A 177 -0.87 -19.77 -13.47
C HIS A 177 -1.21 -20.82 -14.55
N ILE A 178 -1.73 -20.37 -15.69
CA ILE A 178 -1.98 -21.21 -16.87
C ILE A 178 -0.75 -21.19 -17.77
N GLU A 179 -0.36 -22.36 -18.27
CA GLU A 179 0.79 -22.52 -19.16
C GLU A 179 0.55 -21.84 -20.53
N PRO A 180 1.53 -21.10 -21.08
CA PRO A 180 2.85 -20.78 -20.50
C PRO A 180 2.79 -19.63 -19.48
N VAL A 181 3.07 -19.93 -18.21
CA VAL A 181 2.84 -19.02 -17.07
C VAL A 181 3.52 -17.67 -17.24
N THR A 182 4.80 -17.68 -17.63
CA THR A 182 5.60 -16.48 -17.92
C THR A 182 4.89 -15.53 -18.89
N ARG A 183 4.26 -16.04 -19.95
CA ARG A 183 3.53 -15.20 -20.91
C ARG A 183 2.28 -14.60 -20.30
N HIS A 184 1.53 -15.37 -19.51
CA HIS A 184 0.33 -14.88 -18.84
C HIS A 184 0.64 -13.75 -17.84
N ILE A 185 1.75 -13.90 -17.10
CA ILE A 185 2.25 -12.87 -16.20
C ILE A 185 2.73 -11.66 -17.03
N ALA A 186 3.64 -11.83 -17.98
CA ALA A 186 4.19 -10.74 -18.80
C ALA A 186 3.10 -9.95 -19.57
N LYS A 187 1.98 -10.59 -19.91
CA LYS A 187 0.82 -9.92 -20.54
C LYS A 187 -0.02 -9.08 -19.58
N GLY A 188 0.13 -9.20 -18.27
CA GLY A 188 -0.52 -8.32 -17.29
C GLY A 188 -1.40 -8.96 -16.24
N LEU A 189 -1.55 -10.30 -16.23
CA LEU A 189 -2.44 -10.99 -15.29
C LEU A 189 -1.76 -11.16 -13.92
N TYR A 190 -1.54 -10.05 -13.23
CA TYR A 190 -1.00 -9.98 -11.88
C TYR A 190 -1.55 -8.79 -11.12
N GLY A 191 -1.49 -8.86 -9.79
CA GLY A 191 -1.80 -7.75 -8.90
C GLY A 191 -1.25 -7.98 -7.50
N MET A 192 -1.35 -6.95 -6.67
CA MET A 192 -0.86 -7.00 -5.29
C MET A 192 -1.97 -7.41 -4.33
N PHE A 193 -1.62 -8.19 -3.29
CA PHE A 193 -2.52 -8.59 -2.23
C PHE A 193 -1.91 -8.26 -0.86
N ILE A 194 -2.48 -7.30 -0.15
CA ILE A 194 -2.00 -6.83 1.15
C ILE A 194 -2.89 -7.40 2.25
N ILE A 195 -2.27 -8.02 3.24
CA ILE A 195 -2.95 -8.46 4.47
C ILE A 195 -2.42 -7.61 5.62
N ASP A 196 -3.26 -6.74 6.16
CA ASP A 196 -2.91 -5.89 7.30
C ASP A 196 -2.70 -6.73 8.57
N PRO A 197 -1.68 -6.40 9.39
CA PRO A 197 -1.43 -7.07 10.66
C PRO A 197 -2.56 -6.85 11.67
N PRO A 198 -2.75 -7.77 12.64
CA PRO A 198 -3.72 -7.58 13.73
C PRO A 198 -3.49 -6.30 14.52
N THR A 199 -2.22 -5.90 14.71
CA THR A 199 -1.84 -4.60 15.27
C THR A 199 -1.50 -3.64 14.13
N PRO A 200 -2.25 -2.53 13.96
CA PRO A 200 -2.00 -1.59 12.88
C PRO A 200 -0.57 -1.04 12.90
N ARG A 201 0.02 -0.90 11.70
CA ARG A 201 1.26 -0.13 11.52
C ARG A 201 1.02 1.35 11.81
N PRO A 202 2.06 2.13 12.14
CA PRO A 202 1.94 3.58 12.23
C PRO A 202 1.31 4.17 10.95
N PRO A 203 0.42 5.18 11.05
CA PRO A 203 -0.14 5.85 9.88
C PRO A 203 0.97 6.38 8.97
N ALA A 204 0.83 6.14 7.67
CA ALA A 204 1.76 6.59 6.63
C ALA A 204 0.97 6.95 5.37
N ASP A 205 1.57 7.74 4.50
CA ASP A 205 1.09 7.87 3.11
C ASP A 205 1.48 6.61 2.35
N GLU A 206 0.48 5.78 2.06
CA GLU A 206 0.66 4.45 1.50
C GLU A 206 0.58 4.50 -0.03
N ILE A 207 1.62 3.99 -0.69
CA ILE A 207 1.74 3.95 -2.15
C ILE A 207 2.13 2.55 -2.63
N VAL A 208 1.69 2.19 -3.84
CA VAL A 208 1.99 0.90 -4.48
C VAL A 208 2.78 1.12 -5.76
N LEU A 209 3.90 0.43 -5.91
CA LEU A 209 4.65 0.35 -7.17
C LEU A 209 4.87 -1.11 -7.56
N VAL A 210 4.32 -1.51 -8.69
CA VAL A 210 4.55 -2.82 -9.31
C VAL A 210 5.47 -2.63 -10.51
N MET A 211 6.63 -3.29 -10.49
CA MET A 211 7.59 -3.31 -11.59
C MET A 211 7.24 -4.44 -12.55
N SER A 212 7.10 -4.13 -13.84
CA SER A 212 6.78 -5.11 -14.88
C SER A 212 7.55 -4.84 -16.17
N GLY A 213 7.72 -5.90 -16.99
CA GLY A 213 8.37 -5.85 -18.30
C GLY A 213 7.40 -6.23 -19.42
N TYR A 214 7.73 -5.81 -20.64
CA TYR A 214 6.96 -6.06 -21.86
C TYR A 214 7.87 -6.60 -22.96
N ASP A 215 7.69 -7.86 -23.30
CA ASP A 215 8.18 -8.48 -24.53
C ASP A 215 7.20 -8.12 -25.67
N VAL A 216 7.63 -7.26 -26.61
CA VAL A 216 6.77 -6.78 -27.70
C VAL A 216 6.92 -7.55 -29.00
N ASN A 217 7.93 -8.42 -29.11
CA ASN A 217 8.25 -9.17 -30.33
C ASN A 217 8.12 -10.70 -30.16
N ASP A 218 7.70 -11.16 -28.96
CA ASP A 218 7.55 -12.55 -28.53
C ASP A 218 8.87 -13.37 -28.58
N ASP A 219 10.04 -12.75 -28.36
CA ASP A 219 11.35 -13.41 -28.33
C ASP A 219 11.83 -13.84 -26.93
N SER A 220 10.97 -13.69 -25.90
CA SER A 220 11.27 -13.97 -24.49
C SER A 220 12.31 -13.01 -23.87
N HIS A 221 12.35 -11.77 -24.36
CA HIS A 221 13.11 -10.67 -23.80
C HIS A 221 12.21 -9.43 -23.62
N ASN A 222 12.41 -8.67 -22.55
CA ASN A 222 11.64 -7.44 -22.34
C ASN A 222 12.26 -6.27 -23.12
N ASP A 223 11.46 -5.59 -23.93
CA ASP A 223 11.85 -4.37 -24.64
C ASP A 223 11.51 -3.09 -23.85
N TYR A 224 10.45 -3.14 -23.04
CA TYR A 224 10.00 -2.02 -22.21
C TYR A 224 9.77 -2.46 -20.78
N TYR A 225 9.89 -1.51 -19.86
CA TYR A 225 9.61 -1.72 -18.46
C TYR A 225 8.78 -0.57 -17.89
N ALA A 226 8.06 -0.85 -16.82
CA ALA A 226 7.20 0.15 -16.20
C ALA A 226 7.09 -0.03 -14.70
N PHE A 227 6.81 1.08 -14.03
CA PHE A 227 6.10 1.08 -12.77
C PHE A 227 4.61 1.26 -13.06
N ASN A 228 3.76 0.36 -12.53
CA ASN A 228 2.31 0.44 -12.62
C ASN A 228 1.77 0.56 -14.07
N GLY A 229 2.38 -0.15 -15.02
CA GLY A 229 1.79 -0.42 -16.32
C GLY A 229 2.27 0.44 -17.50
N LEU A 230 2.75 1.67 -17.29
CA LEU A 230 3.17 2.56 -18.38
C LEU A 230 4.65 2.99 -18.26
N PRO A 231 5.48 2.73 -19.29
CA PRO A 231 6.87 3.20 -19.34
C PRO A 231 7.01 4.71 -19.15
N HIS A 232 8.02 5.14 -18.38
CA HIS A 232 8.37 6.55 -18.09
C HIS A 232 7.26 7.41 -17.46
N TYR A 233 6.13 6.83 -17.06
CA TYR A 233 4.98 7.61 -16.63
C TYR A 233 5.31 8.53 -15.45
N TYR A 234 5.99 8.00 -14.42
CA TYR A 234 6.34 8.78 -13.22
C TYR A 234 7.55 9.70 -13.39
N MET A 235 8.26 9.66 -14.53
CA MET A 235 9.24 10.70 -14.87
C MET A 235 8.53 11.96 -15.36
N HIS A 236 7.47 11.80 -16.14
CA HIS A 236 6.67 12.91 -16.65
C HIS A 236 5.60 13.37 -15.67
N ASN A 237 5.18 12.48 -14.75
CA ASN A 237 4.16 12.73 -13.73
C ASN A 237 4.72 12.36 -12.35
N PRO A 238 5.60 13.19 -11.76
CA PRO A 238 6.20 12.89 -10.46
C PRO A 238 5.16 12.60 -9.37
N ILE A 239 5.45 11.61 -8.55
CA ILE A 239 4.63 11.24 -7.40
C ILE A 239 4.80 12.31 -6.33
N GLN A 240 3.74 13.09 -6.11
CA GLN A 240 3.75 14.10 -5.06
C GLN A 240 3.60 13.46 -3.68
N ILE A 241 4.46 13.91 -2.76
CA ILE A 241 4.48 13.52 -1.34
C ILE A 241 4.85 14.73 -0.48
N TYR A 242 4.53 14.70 0.82
CA TYR A 242 4.91 15.77 1.74
C TYR A 242 6.26 15.51 2.42
N LYS A 243 7.03 16.59 2.59
CA LYS A 243 8.25 16.60 3.40
C LYS A 243 7.97 16.13 4.84
N ASP A 244 8.94 15.42 5.43
CA ASP A 244 8.94 14.90 6.81
C ASP A 244 7.77 13.95 7.16
N GLN A 245 6.97 13.55 6.17
CA GLN A 245 5.89 12.59 6.34
C GLN A 245 6.37 11.17 6.02
N LEU A 246 5.97 10.22 6.86
CA LEU A 246 6.22 8.80 6.61
C LEU A 246 5.50 8.35 5.34
N ILE A 247 6.28 7.88 4.38
CA ILE A 247 5.82 7.20 3.17
C ILE A 247 5.99 5.71 3.40
N ARG A 248 4.95 4.93 3.08
CA ARG A 248 5.00 3.48 3.08
C ARG A 248 4.78 3.00 1.65
N LEU A 249 5.85 2.55 1.03
CA LEU A 249 5.85 2.00 -0.32
C LEU A 249 5.73 0.48 -0.27
N TYR A 250 4.66 -0.03 -0.87
CA TYR A 250 4.51 -1.43 -1.22
C TYR A 250 5.10 -1.66 -2.60
N VAL A 251 6.26 -2.32 -2.68
CA VAL A 251 6.94 -2.61 -3.95
C VAL A 251 6.81 -4.09 -4.29
N LEU A 252 6.51 -4.39 -5.54
CA LEU A 252 6.44 -5.75 -6.10
C LEU A 252 7.25 -5.81 -7.40
N ASN A 253 8.14 -6.80 -7.50
CA ASN A 253 8.77 -7.17 -8.76
C ASN A 253 7.98 -8.29 -9.43
N ILE A 254 7.42 -8.02 -10.61
CA ILE A 254 6.79 -9.03 -11.47
C ILE A 254 7.36 -8.99 -12.90
N ILE A 255 8.60 -8.51 -13.03
CA ILE A 255 9.36 -8.57 -14.28
C ILE A 255 9.72 -10.03 -14.54
N GLU A 256 9.11 -10.60 -15.57
CA GLU A 256 9.48 -11.92 -16.12
C GLU A 256 10.73 -11.82 -17.00
N TYR A 257 11.33 -12.94 -17.37
CA TYR A 257 12.55 -13.06 -18.21
C TYR A 257 13.86 -12.52 -17.59
N ASP A 258 13.80 -11.47 -16.77
CA ASP A 258 14.93 -10.96 -16.00
C ASP A 258 14.98 -11.63 -14.61
N PRO A 259 16.08 -12.31 -14.22
CA PRO A 259 16.10 -13.14 -13.01
C PRO A 259 15.97 -12.34 -11.70
N ALA A 260 16.46 -11.09 -11.70
CA ALA A 260 16.34 -10.17 -10.60
C ALA A 260 16.52 -8.73 -11.07
N VAL A 261 15.85 -7.80 -10.39
CA VAL A 261 16.02 -6.35 -10.58
C VAL A 261 16.25 -5.70 -9.24
N THR A 262 16.62 -4.42 -9.24
CA THR A 262 16.74 -3.64 -8.02
C THR A 262 15.65 -2.58 -7.90
N PHE A 263 15.47 -2.05 -6.69
CA PHE A 263 14.78 -0.79 -6.48
C PHE A 263 15.73 0.15 -5.73
N HIS A 264 16.03 1.30 -6.34
CA HIS A 264 16.90 2.33 -5.78
C HIS A 264 16.16 3.66 -5.60
N LEU A 265 16.44 4.37 -4.50
CA LEU A 265 15.90 5.70 -4.20
C LEU A 265 17.04 6.72 -4.07
N HIS A 266 16.96 7.81 -4.84
CA HIS A 266 17.99 8.84 -4.83
C HIS A 266 18.02 9.64 -3.53
N ALA A 267 19.23 9.86 -3.01
CA ALA A 267 19.52 10.76 -1.88
C ALA A 267 18.64 10.53 -0.63
N ASN A 268 18.15 9.30 -0.44
CA ASN A 268 17.36 8.91 0.72
C ASN A 268 17.57 7.43 1.04
N PHE A 269 17.33 7.06 2.30
CA PHE A 269 17.34 5.66 2.74
C PHE A 269 15.92 5.27 3.17
N PHE A 270 15.62 3.99 3.05
CA PHE A 270 14.39 3.39 3.51
C PHE A 270 14.66 2.23 4.46
N ASP A 271 13.77 2.07 5.42
CA ASP A 271 13.70 0.88 6.26
C ASP A 271 12.96 -0.23 5.48
N VAL A 272 13.53 -1.42 5.42
CA VAL A 272 13.03 -2.55 4.61
C VAL A 272 12.33 -3.56 5.50
N TYR A 273 11.07 -3.85 5.22
CA TYR A 273 10.34 -4.96 5.82
C TYR A 273 10.13 -6.04 4.76
N ARG A 274 11.03 -7.03 4.75
CA ARG A 274 10.98 -8.15 3.78
C ARG A 274 9.62 -8.85 3.88
N TYR A 275 8.91 -8.91 2.75
CA TYR A 275 7.55 -9.45 2.59
C TYR A 275 6.47 -8.81 3.47
N GLY A 276 6.78 -7.77 4.24
CA GLY A 276 5.84 -7.10 5.15
C GLY A 276 5.35 -7.95 6.33
N MET A 277 5.91 -9.13 6.57
CA MET A 277 5.48 -10.08 7.61
C MET A 277 6.12 -9.82 8.99
N THR A 278 6.68 -8.63 9.19
CA THR A 278 7.33 -8.19 10.44
C THR A 278 6.97 -6.74 10.75
N MET A 279 6.89 -6.40 12.04
CA MET A 279 6.68 -5.02 12.52
C MET A 279 7.99 -4.26 12.76
N THR A 280 9.14 -4.93 12.58
CA THR A 280 10.47 -4.32 12.68
C THR A 280 11.21 -4.47 11.37
N PRO A 281 11.94 -3.44 10.91
CA PRO A 281 12.66 -3.53 9.64
C PRO A 281 13.82 -4.51 9.75
N SER A 282 14.06 -5.26 8.68
CA SER A 282 15.14 -6.23 8.54
C SER A 282 16.49 -5.56 8.27
N GLU A 283 16.46 -4.44 7.55
CA GLU A 283 17.63 -3.67 7.14
C GLU A 283 17.24 -2.23 6.81
N LYS A 284 18.25 -1.37 6.62
CA LYS A 284 18.10 -0.02 6.10
C LYS A 284 19.02 0.14 4.91
N ALA A 285 18.46 0.54 3.77
CA ALA A 285 19.17 0.63 2.50
C ALA A 285 18.63 1.76 1.62
N ASP A 286 19.38 2.12 0.59
CA ASP A 286 18.93 2.97 -0.51
C ASP A 286 18.72 2.16 -1.80
N VAL A 287 19.16 0.91 -1.83
CA VAL A 287 18.97 -0.07 -2.90
C VAL A 287 18.69 -1.45 -2.33
N ILE A 288 17.75 -2.18 -2.94
CA ILE A 288 17.48 -3.59 -2.64
C ILE A 288 17.42 -4.38 -3.94
N THR A 289 17.90 -5.63 -3.92
CA THR A 289 17.73 -6.59 -5.02
C THR A 289 16.49 -7.44 -4.78
N MET A 290 15.71 -7.67 -5.82
CA MET A 290 14.43 -8.36 -5.81
C MET A 290 14.39 -9.41 -6.92
N GLY A 291 14.26 -10.68 -6.57
CA GLY A 291 13.93 -11.75 -7.53
C GLY A 291 12.52 -11.59 -8.10
N VAL A 292 12.17 -12.40 -9.11
CA VAL A 292 10.80 -12.45 -9.65
C VAL A 292 9.81 -12.80 -8.55
N ALA A 293 8.69 -12.09 -8.49
CA ALA A 293 7.65 -12.17 -7.46
C ALA A 293 8.09 -11.76 -6.03
N GLU A 294 9.31 -11.26 -5.84
CA GLU A 294 9.67 -10.65 -4.56
C GLU A 294 8.97 -9.30 -4.37
N ARG A 295 8.59 -9.04 -3.12
CA ARG A 295 7.77 -7.89 -2.73
C ARG A 295 8.03 -7.50 -1.30
N HIS A 296 8.14 -6.20 -1.01
CA HIS A 296 8.55 -5.70 0.29
C HIS A 296 7.78 -4.41 0.65
N ILE A 297 7.78 -4.05 1.95
CA ILE A 297 7.40 -2.71 2.39
C ILE A 297 8.68 -1.91 2.59
N LEU A 298 8.75 -0.73 1.99
CA LEU A 298 9.82 0.25 2.19
C LEU A 298 9.23 1.47 2.89
N GLU A 299 9.81 1.87 4.01
CA GLU A 299 9.37 3.05 4.76
C GLU A 299 10.45 4.12 4.77
N PHE A 300 10.09 5.36 4.39
CA PHE A 300 11.00 6.48 4.33
C PHE A 300 10.28 7.81 4.50
N ALA A 301 11.05 8.88 4.76
CA ALA A 301 10.56 10.26 4.71
C ALA A 301 11.65 11.13 4.08
N PHE A 302 11.26 12.19 3.37
CA PHE A 302 12.21 13.13 2.79
C PHE A 302 12.38 14.36 3.69
N ARG A 303 13.63 14.69 4.01
CA ARG A 303 13.99 15.88 4.82
C ARG A 303 13.99 17.18 4.02
N TYR A 304 14.21 17.11 2.72
CA TYR A 304 14.40 18.27 1.85
C TYR A 304 13.38 18.24 0.71
N PRO A 305 12.77 19.38 0.34
CA PRO A 305 11.88 19.45 -0.81
C PRO A 305 12.67 19.27 -2.12
N GLY A 306 11.95 19.00 -3.22
CA GLY A 306 12.55 18.82 -4.54
C GLY A 306 12.14 17.52 -5.22
N LYS A 307 12.70 17.26 -6.40
CA LYS A 307 12.45 16.03 -7.16
C LYS A 307 13.58 15.01 -6.93
N TYR A 308 13.22 13.80 -6.55
CA TYR A 308 14.16 12.69 -6.29
C TYR A 308 13.77 11.50 -7.14
N MET A 309 14.73 10.95 -7.90
CA MET A 309 14.46 9.80 -8.75
C MET A 309 14.36 8.50 -7.95
N PHE A 310 13.61 7.56 -8.49
CA PHE A 310 13.66 6.15 -8.12
C PHE A 310 13.63 5.30 -9.38
N HIS A 311 14.39 4.21 -9.40
CA HIS A 311 14.51 3.30 -10.54
C HIS A 311 15.26 2.03 -10.13
N PRO A 312 15.18 0.93 -10.89
CA PRO A 312 16.18 -0.13 -10.83
C PRO A 312 17.56 0.42 -11.19
N HIS A 313 18.58 0.04 -10.44
CA HIS A 313 19.98 0.37 -10.69
C HIS A 313 20.61 -0.49 -11.82
N GLN A 314 19.78 -1.21 -12.57
CA GLN A 314 20.09 -1.75 -13.88
C GLN A 314 19.70 -0.69 -14.91
N ASP A 315 20.66 0.10 -15.39
CA ASP A 315 20.38 1.28 -16.22
C ASP A 315 19.56 0.93 -17.46
N ALA A 316 19.81 -0.21 -18.11
CA ALA A 316 19.01 -0.66 -19.26
C ALA A 316 17.52 -0.85 -18.93
N ILE A 317 17.17 -1.31 -17.73
CA ILE A 317 15.78 -1.47 -17.28
C ILE A 317 15.16 -0.10 -16.97
N ALA A 318 15.94 0.79 -16.34
CA ALA A 318 15.50 2.15 -16.05
C ALA A 318 15.26 2.96 -17.34
N GLU A 319 16.24 2.97 -18.25
CA GLU A 319 16.24 3.67 -19.54
C GLU A 319 15.15 3.19 -20.49
N ASN A 320 14.75 1.92 -20.40
CA ASN A 320 13.61 1.36 -21.15
C ASN A 320 12.25 1.50 -20.44
N GLY A 321 12.18 2.33 -19.38
CA GLY A 321 10.91 2.86 -18.87
C GLY A 321 10.66 2.73 -17.37
N CYS A 322 11.41 1.89 -16.65
CA CYS A 322 11.21 1.67 -15.22
C CYS A 322 11.87 2.77 -14.38
N MET A 323 11.47 4.02 -14.56
CA MET A 323 11.98 5.14 -13.78
C MET A 323 10.86 6.11 -13.40
N GLY A 324 11.03 6.78 -12.27
CA GLY A 324 10.10 7.78 -11.79
C GLY A 324 10.74 8.79 -10.86
N GLN A 325 9.94 9.77 -10.44
CA GLN A 325 10.36 10.79 -9.48
C GLN A 325 9.34 10.95 -8.37
N PHE A 326 9.81 11.16 -7.14
CA PHE A 326 9.03 11.77 -6.09
C PHE A 326 9.22 13.29 -6.13
N GLU A 327 8.12 14.04 -6.11
CA GLU A 327 8.13 15.49 -5.89
C GLU A 327 7.75 15.79 -4.43
N VAL A 328 8.75 16.20 -3.66
CA VAL A 328 8.61 16.45 -2.22
C VAL A 328 8.15 17.89 -2.01
N LEU A 329 6.90 18.04 -1.56
CA LEU A 329 6.23 19.30 -1.33
C LEU A 329 6.45 19.81 0.10
N THR A 330 6.56 21.13 0.24
CA THR A 330 6.35 21.83 1.51
C THR A 330 4.88 22.20 1.68
N GLU A 331 4.42 22.43 2.91
CA GLU A 331 3.01 22.80 3.17
C GLU A 331 2.56 24.05 2.39
N SER A 332 3.47 25.01 2.13
CA SER A 332 3.23 26.22 1.34
C SER A 332 2.92 25.95 -0.14
N ASN A 333 3.47 24.89 -0.73
CA ASN A 333 3.36 24.62 -2.17
C ASN A 333 2.00 24.01 -2.56
N SER A 334 1.24 23.49 -1.57
CA SER A 334 -0.11 22.95 -1.76
C SER A 334 -1.15 23.99 -2.19
N GLN A 335 -0.89 25.29 -2.00
CA GLN A 335 -1.82 26.37 -2.30
C GLN A 335 -1.61 27.04 -3.68
N ASN A 336 -0.58 26.67 -4.45
CA ASN A 336 -0.34 27.26 -5.77
C ASN A 336 0.42 26.30 -6.71
N PRO A 337 -0.26 25.34 -7.35
CA PRO A 337 0.35 24.42 -8.32
C PRO A 337 0.80 25.11 -9.64
N ALA A 338 0.55 26.41 -9.83
CA ALA A 338 0.77 27.11 -11.10
C ALA A 338 2.10 27.89 -11.21
N LYS A 339 3.05 27.73 -10.27
CA LYS A 339 4.34 28.45 -10.31
C LYS A 339 5.55 27.53 -10.06
N SER A 340 5.77 26.59 -10.97
CA SER A 340 7.11 26.06 -11.24
C SER A 340 7.30 26.03 -12.75
N SER A 341 7.77 27.16 -13.27
CA SER A 341 8.18 27.35 -14.67
C SER A 341 9.58 26.80 -14.90
#